data_AF-A0AAP3MAX5-F1
#
_entry.id   AF-A0AAP3MAX5-F1
#
_cell.length_a   1.000
_cell.length_b   1.000
_cell.length_c   1.000
_cell.angle_alpha   90.00
_cell.angle_beta   90.00
_cell.angle_gamma   90.00
#
_symmetry.space_group_name_H-M   'P 1'
#
loop_
_entity.id
_entity.type
_entity.pdbx_description
1 polymer ?
#
loop_
_entity_poly.entity_id
_entity_poly.type
_entity_poly.pdbx_seq_one_letter_code
_entity_poly.pdbx_strand_id
1 'polypeptide(L)' 'MFEVNGILYADEPVRELEVRSARVTGDHIMLVTFSTGETRLCDFTEMYDDVPAFAPLRDEKTFDPSTLDDIRPLVEA' A
#
# COMPACT_ATOMS: atom_id res chain seq x y z
N MET A 1 -25.47 -4.48 3.94
CA MET A 1 -25.53 -3.75 2.66
C MET A 1 -25.19 -2.29 2.90
N PHE A 2 -24.23 -1.74 2.16
CA PHE A 2 -23.84 -0.33 2.20
C PHE A 2 -23.47 0.17 0.79
N GLU A 3 -23.53 1.48 0.56
CA GLU A 3 -23.16 2.11 -0.71
C GLU A 3 -21.83 2.85 -0.58
N VAL A 4 -20.91 2.66 -1.53
CA VAL A 4 -19.67 3.45 -1.65
C VAL A 4 -19.53 3.92 -3.10
N ASN A 5 -19.44 5.23 -3.32
CA ASN A 5 -19.29 5.84 -4.64
C ASN A 5 -20.32 5.33 -5.68
N GLY A 6 -21.58 5.11 -5.28
CA GLY A 6 -22.63 4.58 -6.16
C GLY A 6 -22.61 3.07 -6.38
N ILE A 7 -21.70 2.33 -5.75
CA ILE A 7 -21.61 0.87 -5.83
C ILE A 7 -22.24 0.26 -4.57
N LEU A 8 -23.20 -0.65 -4.76
CA LEU A 8 -23.94 -1.30 -3.68
C LEU A 8 -23.27 -2.62 -3.29
N TYR A 9 -22.79 -2.71 -2.05
CA TYR A 9 -22.14 -3.89 -1.50
C TYR A 9 -23.13 -4.64 -0.62
N ALA A 10 -23.30 -5.94 -0.84
CA ALA A 10 -24.25 -6.76 -0.08
C ALA A 10 -23.84 -7.03 1.38
N ASP A 11 -22.58 -6.77 1.74
CA ASP A 11 -21.96 -7.10 3.03
C ASP A 11 -22.07 -5.96 4.06
N GLU A 12 -21.44 -6.14 5.23
CA GLU A 12 -21.15 -5.06 6.18
C GLU A 12 -19.92 -4.24 5.75
N PRO A 13 -19.86 -2.93 6.10
CA PRO A 13 -18.70 -2.11 5.80
C PRO A 13 -17.46 -2.67 6.52
N VAL A 14 -16.55 -3.21 5.74
CA VAL A 14 -15.24 -3.64 6.22
C VAL A 14 -14.38 -2.38 6.40
N ARG A 15 -13.75 -2.22 7.56
CA ARG A 15 -12.74 -1.16 7.74
C ARG A 15 -11.66 -1.33 6.67
N GLU A 16 -11.38 -0.25 5.93
CA GLU A 16 -10.30 -0.25 4.97
C GLU A 16 -8.97 -0.59 5.67
N LEU A 17 -8.19 -1.46 5.03
CA LEU A 17 -6.87 -1.81 5.50
C LEU A 17 -5.91 -0.67 5.13
N GLU A 18 -5.45 0.07 6.14
CA GLU A 18 -4.56 1.21 5.93
C GLU A 18 -3.11 0.80 6.17
N VAL A 19 -2.17 1.34 5.41
CA VAL A 19 -0.75 1.28 5.74
C VAL A 19 -0.48 2.25 6.89
N ARG A 20 0.21 1.80 7.94
CA ARG A 20 0.60 2.64 9.10
C ARG A 20 2.06 3.04 9.04
N SER A 21 2.91 2.15 8.55
CA SER A 21 4.30 2.43 8.31
C SER A 21 4.85 1.50 7.24
N ALA A 22 5.87 1.99 6.54
CA ALA A 22 6.59 1.27 5.53
C ALA A 22 8.07 1.58 5.68
N ARG A 23 8.92 0.55 5.63
CA ARG A 23 10.38 0.72 5.64
C ARG A 23 11.04 -0.25 4.68
N VAL A 24 12.01 0.23 3.91
CA VAL A 24 12.83 -0.62 3.03
C VAL A 24 13.84 -1.38 3.87
N THR A 25 13.99 -2.67 3.61
CA THR A 25 14.99 -3.54 4.26
C THR A 25 16.22 -3.79 3.39
N GLY A 26 16.19 -3.37 2.13
CA GLY A 26 17.20 -3.64 1.10
C GLY A 26 16.62 -4.50 -0.03
N ASP A 27 17.30 -4.56 -1.17
CA ASP A 27 16.95 -5.40 -2.34
C ASP A 27 15.48 -5.27 -2.78
N HIS A 28 14.93 -4.05 -2.77
CA HIS A 28 13.52 -3.76 -3.10
C HIS A 28 12.50 -4.53 -2.24
N ILE A 29 12.90 -4.97 -1.04
CA ILE A 29 12.03 -5.57 -0.05
C ILE A 29 11.60 -4.52 0.97
N MET A 30 10.33 -4.55 1.35
CA MET A 30 9.74 -3.61 2.28
C MET A 30 9.00 -4.33 3.42
N LEU A 31 9.16 -3.81 4.63
CA LEU A 31 8.30 -4.17 5.76
C LEU A 31 7.17 -3.15 5.86
N VAL A 32 5.94 -3.64 5.74
CA VAL A 32 4.71 -2.84 5.77
C VAL A 32 3.89 -3.23 6.99
N THR A 33 3.59 -2.27 7.85
CA THR A 33 2.70 -2.45 9.01
C THR A 33 1.35 -1.84 8.70
N PHE A 34 0.27 -2.57 8.97
CA PHE A 34 -1.10 -2.16 8.67
C PHE A 34 -1.87 -1.66 9.90
N SER A 35 -3.04 -1.05 9.70
CA SER A 35 -3.95 -0.59 10.75
C SER A 35 -4.42 -1.69 11.71
N THR A 36 -4.35 -2.95 11.28
CA THR A 36 -4.63 -4.13 12.10
C THR A 36 -3.51 -4.48 13.09
N GLY A 37 -2.34 -3.83 12.98
CA GLY A 37 -1.12 -4.20 13.71
C GLY A 37 -0.31 -5.32 13.04
N GLU A 38 -0.84 -5.92 11.98
CA GLU A 38 -0.12 -6.91 11.19
C GLU A 38 1.07 -6.27 10.48
N THR A 39 2.22 -6.95 10.46
CA THR A 39 3.38 -6.54 9.67
C THR A 39 3.70 -7.62 8.64
N ARG A 40 3.84 -7.23 7.38
CA ARG A 40 4.17 -8.13 6.27
C ARG A 40 5.49 -7.72 5.63
N LEU A 41 6.23 -8.74 5.18
CA LEU A 41 7.37 -8.57 4.29
C LEU A 41 6.86 -8.63 2.86
N CYS A 42 7.06 -7.56 2.11
CA CYS A 42 6.63 -7.39 0.74
C CYS A 42 7.86 -7.37 -0.17
N ASP A 43 7.94 -8.34 -1.07
CA ASP A 43 9.01 -8.49 -2.04
C ASP A 43 8.57 -7.89 -3.39
N PHE A 44 9.32 -6.91 -3.89
CA PHE A 44 9.05 -6.23 -5.15
C PHE A 44 10.07 -6.56 -6.25
N THR A 45 11.00 -7.49 -6.01
CA THR A 45 12.10 -7.79 -6.94
C THR A 45 11.63 -8.20 -8.34
N GLU A 46 10.54 -8.98 -8.42
CA GLU A 46 9.99 -9.46 -9.70
C GLU A 46 8.98 -8.49 -10.35
N MET A 47 8.54 -7.45 -9.64
CA MET A 47 7.42 -6.59 -10.07
C MET A 47 7.77 -5.70 -11.27
N TYR A 48 9.06 -5.45 -11.50
CA TYR A 48 9.53 -4.46 -12.47
C TYR A 48 9.75 -4.99 -13.88
N ASP A 49 9.85 -6.31 -14.06
CA ASP A 49 10.15 -6.91 -15.37
C ASP A 49 8.89 -7.03 -16.24
N ASP A 50 7.75 -7.36 -15.63
CA ASP A 50 6.52 -7.66 -16.37
C ASP A 50 5.58 -6.45 -16.54
N VAL A 51 5.83 -5.34 -15.83
CA VAL A 51 4.93 -4.19 -15.83
C VAL A 51 5.71 -2.88 -16.05
N PRO A 52 5.68 -2.31 -17.27
CA PRO A 52 6.41 -1.08 -17.61
C PRO A 52 6.09 0.11 -16.71
N ALA A 53 4.88 0.17 -16.14
CA ALA A 53 4.48 1.22 -15.20
C ALA A 53 5.31 1.23 -13.91
N PHE A 54 5.89 0.09 -13.52
CA PHE A 54 6.74 -0.03 -12.33
C PHE A 54 8.23 0.09 -12.62
N ALA A 55 8.65 0.20 -13.89
CA ALA A 55 10.06 0.34 -14.24
C ALA A 55 10.82 1.47 -13.48
N PRO A 56 10.22 2.65 -13.19
CA PRO A 56 10.90 3.70 -12.41
C PRO A 56 11.24 3.29 -10.96
N LEU A 57 10.48 2.37 -10.37
CA LEU A 57 10.69 1.91 -8.99
C LEU A 57 11.94 1.00 -8.84
N ARG A 58 12.62 0.65 -9.93
CA ARG A 58 13.95 0.00 -9.87
C ARG A 58 15.01 0.91 -9.26
N ASP A 59 14.90 2.22 -9.44
CA ASP A 59 15.79 3.16 -8.77
C ASP A 59 15.44 3.22 -7.29
N GLU A 60 16.37 2.82 -6.41
CA GLU A 60 16.18 2.84 -4.95
C GLU A 60 15.78 4.22 -4.43
N LYS A 61 16.21 5.30 -5.09
CA LYS A 61 15.81 6.66 -4.71
C LYS A 61 14.33 6.93 -4.94
N THR A 62 13.75 6.25 -5.92
CA THR A 62 12.32 6.32 -6.25
C THR A 62 11.52 5.31 -5.42
N PHE A 63 12.17 4.25 -4.93
CA PHE A 63 11.58 3.22 -4.06
C PHE A 63 11.55 3.60 -2.56
N ASP A 64 11.84 4.86 -2.23
CA ASP A 64 11.84 5.32 -0.84
C ASP A 64 10.39 5.57 -0.34
N PRO A 65 9.94 4.85 0.70
CA PRO A 65 8.62 5.05 1.30
C PRO A 65 8.45 6.42 1.97
N SER A 66 9.51 7.21 2.12
CA SER A 66 9.42 8.59 2.60
C SER A 66 8.58 9.50 1.68
N THR A 67 8.37 9.10 0.42
CA THR A 67 7.51 9.79 -0.54
C THR A 67 6.08 9.25 -0.58
N LEU A 68 5.71 8.30 0.30
CA LEU A 68 4.31 7.97 0.52
C LEU A 68 3.64 9.22 1.10
N ASP A 69 2.96 9.98 0.24
CA ASP A 69 2.15 11.13 0.64
C ASP A 69 1.25 10.74 1.81
N ASP A 70 1.18 11.65 2.80
CA ASP A 70 0.52 11.49 4.10
C ASP A 70 -0.55 10.40 4.07
N ILE A 71 -0.31 9.31 4.80
CA ILE A 71 -1.29 8.26 5.05
C ILE A 71 -2.34 8.83 6.02
N ARG A 72 -3.05 9.88 5.59
CA ARG A 72 -4.23 10.37 6.28
C ARG A 72 -5.28 9.27 6.19
N PRO A 73 -5.89 8.88 7.31
CA PRO A 73 -7.07 8.04 7.23
C PRO A 73 -8.11 8.78 6.39
N LEU A 74 -8.68 8.09 5.39
CA LEU A 74 -9.87 8.53 4.65
C LEU A 74 -11.11 8.42 5.57
N VAL A 75 -11.02 8.97 6.77
CA VAL A 75 -12.13 9.08 7.72
C VAL A 75 -12.41 10.55 7.90
N GLU A 76 -13.08 11.14 6.90
CA GLU A 76 -14.01 12.27 7.01
C GLU A 76 -14.48 12.68 5.60
N ALA A 77 -15.57 12.05 5.14
CA ALA A 77 -16.53 12.59 4.17
C ALA A 77 -17.88 11.89 4.34
#